data_AF-A0A6A5SM26-F1
#
_entry.id   AF-A0A6A5SM26-F1
#
_cell.length_a   1.000
_cell.length_b   1.000
_cell.length_c   1.000
_cell.angle_alpha   90.00
_cell.angle_beta   90.00
_cell.angle_gamma   90.00
#
_symmetry.space_group_name_H-M   'P 1'
#
loop_
_entity.id
_entity.type
_entity.pdbx_description
1 polymer ?
#
loop_
_entity_poly.entity_id
_entity_poly.type
_entity_poly.pdbx_seq_one_letter_code
_entity_poly.pdbx_strand_id
1 'polypeptide(L)'
;ILSSFRSTGIIPLYPEVVLKKFKKPTTEQEESPHLEQIRDGSSWRQIHGLIMAVVKDPSSKEAKELSTAFYSLQTQSELRNHKNMGLRDALETKKKHKKKKYTLELEGPRENTGSAMFFTLSKVKEAQLIERMKQ
;
A
#
# COMPACT_ATOMS: atom_id res chain seq x y z
N ILE A 1 3.23 -13.82 -27.15
CA ILE A 1 4.26 -14.29 -26.19
C ILE A 1 5.52 -14.81 -26.91
N LEU A 2 5.43 -15.71 -27.90
CA LEU A 2 6.62 -16.12 -28.66
C LEU A 2 7.28 -14.95 -29.43
N SER A 3 6.47 -14.09 -30.06
CA SER A 3 6.97 -12.88 -30.73
C SER A 3 7.62 -11.87 -29.76
N SER A 4 7.16 -11.76 -28.52
CA SER A 4 7.71 -10.81 -27.54
C SER A 4 9.11 -11.20 -27.04
N PHE A 5 9.41 -12.50 -26.93
CA PHE A 5 10.78 -12.96 -26.65
C PHE A 5 11.73 -12.62 -27.80
N ARG A 6 11.27 -12.80 -29.05
CA ARG A 6 12.05 -12.45 -30.24
C ARG A 6 12.34 -10.96 -30.35
N SER A 7 11.36 -10.09 -30.05
CA SER A 7 11.52 -8.64 -30.10
C SER A 7 12.46 -8.08 -29.03
N THR A 8 12.54 -8.73 -27.87
CA THR A 8 13.39 -8.29 -26.74
C THR A 8 14.79 -8.89 -26.78
N GLY A 9 15.06 -9.86 -27.67
CA GLY A 9 16.32 -10.61 -27.72
C GLY A 9 16.56 -11.51 -26.51
N ILE A 10 15.60 -11.61 -25.59
CA ILE A 10 15.69 -12.44 -24.39
C ILE A 10 15.21 -13.84 -24.76
N ILE A 11 16.13 -14.80 -24.77
CA ILE A 11 15.83 -16.23 -24.98
C ILE A 11 15.96 -16.93 -23.62
N PRO A 12 14.84 -17.31 -22.97
CA PRO A 12 14.90 -18.08 -21.74
C PRO A 12 15.52 -19.45 -21.98
N LEU A 13 16.31 -19.94 -21.03
CA LEU A 13 16.94 -21.26 -21.10
C LEU A 13 15.91 -22.41 -21.28
N TYR A 14 14.68 -22.22 -20.76
CA TYR A 14 13.56 -23.16 -20.88
C TYR A 14 12.25 -22.43 -21.26
N PRO A 15 12.01 -22.15 -22.56
CA PRO A 15 10.86 -21.36 -22.99
C PRO A 15 9.52 -22.06 -22.70
N GLU A 16 9.46 -23.39 -22.82
CA GLU A 16 8.23 -24.17 -22.62
C GLU A 16 7.68 -24.08 -21.19
N VAL A 17 8.57 -24.02 -20.18
CA VAL A 17 8.18 -23.89 -18.77
C VAL A 17 7.52 -22.52 -18.53
N VAL A 18 8.04 -21.47 -19.16
CA VAL A 18 7.47 -20.13 -19.07
C VAL A 18 6.11 -20.09 -19.77
N LEU A 19 6.00 -20.68 -20.97
CA LEU A 19 4.74 -20.72 -21.72
C LEU A 19 3.64 -21.50 -21.00
N LYS A 20 3.98 -22.57 -20.28
CA LYS A 20 3.01 -23.35 -19.50
C LYS A 20 2.31 -22.53 -18.42
N LYS A 21 2.98 -21.52 -17.85
CA LYS A 21 2.39 -20.63 -16.84
C LYS A 21 1.31 -19.70 -17.41
N PHE A 22 1.37 -19.41 -18.71
CA PHE A 22 0.43 -18.50 -19.37
C PHE A 22 -0.73 -19.22 -20.07
N LYS A 23 -0.62 -20.54 -20.27
CA LYS A 23 -1.74 -21.36 -20.71
C LYS A 23 -2.66 -21.58 -19.52
N LYS A 24 -3.69 -20.74 -19.39
CA LYS A 24 -4.79 -21.04 -18.46
C LYS A 24 -5.48 -22.33 -18.94
N PRO A 25 -5.85 -23.28 -18.06
CA PRO A 25 -6.78 -24.32 -18.46
C PRO A 25 -8.10 -23.64 -18.80
N THR A 26 -8.63 -23.93 -19.99
CA THR A 26 -9.99 -23.55 -20.39
C THR A 26 -10.94 -24.21 -19.41
N THR A 27 -11.32 -23.48 -18.36
CA THR A 27 -12.49 -23.79 -17.56
C THR A 27 -13.64 -23.14 -18.28
N GLU A 28 -14.54 -23.99 -18.74
CA GLU A 28 -15.77 -23.62 -19.40
C GLU A 28 -16.58 -22.66 -18.52
N GLN A 29 -17.23 -21.75 -19.22
CA GLN A 29 -17.98 -20.63 -18.71
C GLN A 29 -19.35 -21.11 -18.27
N GLU A 30 -19.61 -21.19 -16.97
CA GLU A 30 -20.98 -21.30 -16.46
C GLU A 30 -21.20 -20.37 -15.26
N GLU A 31 -22.19 -19.49 -15.47
CA GLU A 31 -23.06 -18.79 -14.51
C GLU A 31 -22.59 -17.49 -13.84
N SER A 32 -23.35 -16.42 -14.15
CA SER A 32 -23.59 -15.26 -13.29
C SER A 32 -25.11 -15.19 -13.05
N PRO A 33 -25.64 -14.69 -11.92
CA PRO A 33 -24.98 -13.71 -11.05
C PRO A 33 -25.11 -14.01 -9.54
N HIS A 34 -23.99 -14.08 -8.83
CA HIS A 34 -23.98 -13.83 -7.39
C HIS A 34 -24.13 -12.32 -7.15
N LEU A 35 -25.38 -11.85 -7.05
CA LEU A 35 -25.74 -10.44 -6.83
C LEU A 35 -25.53 -9.97 -5.37
N GLU A 36 -25.13 -10.84 -4.44
CA GLU A 36 -25.27 -10.55 -3.00
C GLU A 36 -24.03 -9.97 -2.29
N GLN A 37 -22.90 -9.75 -2.97
CA GLN A 37 -21.68 -9.33 -2.28
C GLN A 37 -20.95 -8.15 -2.93
N ILE A 38 -21.67 -7.05 -3.18
CA ILE A 38 -21.02 -5.75 -3.36
C ILE A 38 -20.63 -5.24 -1.96
N ARG A 39 -19.67 -5.91 -1.33
CA ARG A 39 -19.04 -5.47 -0.09
C ARG A 39 -17.91 -4.52 -0.42
N ASP A 40 -17.66 -3.57 0.48
CA ASP A 40 -16.48 -2.71 0.56
C ASP A 40 -15.21 -3.46 0.11
N GLY A 41 -14.80 -3.24 -1.14
CA GLY A 41 -13.75 -4.02 -1.82
C GLY A 41 -14.16 -4.71 -3.14
N SER A 42 -15.40 -4.61 -3.60
CA SER A 42 -15.80 -5.12 -4.92
C SER A 42 -14.97 -4.47 -6.03
N SER A 43 -14.26 -5.29 -6.82
CA SER A 43 -13.36 -4.80 -7.87
C SER A 43 -14.15 -3.97 -8.89
N TRP A 44 -13.57 -2.88 -9.40
CA TRP A 44 -14.25 -2.02 -10.39
C TRP A 44 -14.79 -2.82 -11.58
N ARG A 45 -14.17 -3.95 -11.92
CA ARG A 45 -14.60 -4.87 -12.97
C ARG A 45 -15.96 -5.50 -12.67
N GLN A 46 -16.24 -5.83 -11.41
CA GLN A 46 -17.53 -6.35 -10.97
C GLN A 46 -18.61 -5.28 -11.12
N ILE A 47 -18.35 -4.07 -10.61
CA ILE A 47 -19.31 -2.97 -10.71
C ILE A 47 -19.54 -2.57 -12.17
N HIS A 48 -18.48 -2.47 -12.96
CA HIS A 48 -18.60 -2.23 -14.40
C HIS A 48 -19.35 -3.35 -15.12
N GLY A 49 -19.10 -4.61 -14.77
CA GLY A 49 -19.85 -5.76 -15.28
C GLY A 49 -21.35 -5.64 -14.98
N LEU A 50 -21.71 -5.22 -13.77
CA LEU A 50 -23.10 -4.97 -13.38
C LEU A 50 -23.71 -3.80 -14.16
N ILE A 51 -22.99 -2.69 -14.31
CA ILE A 51 -23.46 -1.55 -15.12
C ILE A 51 -23.71 -2.01 -16.56
N MET A 52 -22.80 -2.77 -17.16
CA MET A 52 -22.96 -3.28 -18.53
C MET A 52 -24.07 -4.34 -18.65
N ALA A 53 -24.34 -5.12 -17.60
CA ALA A 53 -25.44 -6.09 -17.58
C ALA A 53 -26.82 -5.42 -17.51
N VAL A 54 -26.92 -4.26 -16.85
CA VAL A 54 -28.17 -3.49 -16.72
C VAL A 54 -28.44 -2.63 -17.96
N VAL A 55 -27.38 -2.15 -18.61
CA VAL A 55 -27.50 -1.28 -19.79
C VAL A 55 -27.85 -2.10 -21.04
N LYS A 56 -28.93 -1.71 -21.71
CA LYS A 56 -29.45 -2.39 -22.92
C LYS A 56 -28.45 -2.41 -24.08
N ASP A 57 -27.75 -1.30 -24.30
CA ASP A 57 -26.72 -1.16 -25.35
C ASP A 57 -25.39 -0.65 -24.75
N PRO A 58 -24.39 -1.52 -24.50
CA PRO A 58 -23.15 -1.11 -23.84
C PRO A 58 -22.28 -0.17 -24.70
N SER A 59 -22.52 -0.13 -26.02
CA SER A 59 -21.83 0.78 -26.92
C SER A 59 -22.56 2.12 -27.13
N SER A 60 -23.71 2.32 -26.46
CA SER A 60 -24.43 3.59 -26.54
C SER A 60 -23.58 4.73 -25.97
N LYS A 61 -23.87 5.96 -26.41
CA LYS A 61 -23.14 7.14 -25.94
C LYS A 61 -23.36 7.35 -24.44
N GLU A 62 -24.60 7.15 -24.00
CA GLU A 62 -25.05 7.26 -22.62
C GLU A 62 -24.36 6.22 -21.72
N ALA A 63 -24.21 4.99 -22.21
CA ALA A 63 -23.51 3.92 -21.50
C ALA A 63 -22.02 4.26 -21.26
N LYS A 64 -21.38 4.84 -22.28
CA LYS A 64 -19.98 5.31 -22.20
C LYS A 64 -19.85 6.48 -21.24
N GLU A 65 -20.75 7.46 -21.31
CA GLU A 65 -20.77 8.61 -20.40
C GLU A 65 -21.00 8.19 -18.94
N LEU A 66 -21.90 7.23 -18.70
CA LEU A 66 -22.10 6.66 -17.37
C LEU A 66 -20.84 5.96 -16.84
N SER A 67 -20.19 5.17 -17.70
CA SER A 67 -18.97 4.47 -17.35
C SER A 67 -17.83 5.44 -17.03
N THR A 68 -17.63 6.48 -17.86
CA THR A 68 -16.59 7.50 -17.62
C THR A 68 -16.87 8.29 -16.35
N ALA A 69 -18.13 8.65 -16.08
CA ALA A 69 -18.52 9.29 -14.83
C ALA A 69 -18.21 8.41 -13.62
N PHE A 70 -18.57 7.12 -13.67
CA PHE A 70 -18.28 6.16 -12.61
C PHE A 70 -16.76 6.01 -12.37
N TYR A 71 -15.96 5.84 -13.42
CA TYR A 71 -14.50 5.78 -13.32
C TYR A 71 -13.92 7.05 -12.67
N SER A 72 -14.44 8.22 -13.04
CA SER A 72 -13.98 9.50 -12.48
C SER A 72 -14.27 9.58 -10.97
N LEU A 73 -15.46 9.12 -10.55
CA LEU A 73 -15.88 9.15 -9.15
C LEU A 73 -15.09 8.14 -8.31
N GLN A 74 -14.87 6.92 -8.83
CA GLN A 74 -14.04 5.92 -8.19
C GLN A 74 -12.61 6.43 -7.96
N THR A 75 -12.00 6.99 -9.00
CA THR A 75 -10.64 7.55 -8.93
C THR A 75 -10.56 8.66 -7.88
N GLN A 76 -11.56 9.55 -7.84
CA GLN A 76 -11.62 10.62 -6.85
C GLN A 76 -11.80 10.09 -5.42
N SER A 77 -12.61 9.04 -5.25
CA SER A 77 -12.82 8.37 -3.95
C SER A 77 -11.53 7.75 -3.43
N GLU A 78 -10.84 6.97 -4.26
CA GLU A 78 -9.55 6.37 -3.91
C GLU A 78 -8.51 7.43 -3.56
N LEU A 79 -8.37 8.46 -4.40
CA LEU A 79 -7.44 9.56 -4.14
C LEU A 79 -7.73 10.28 -2.81
N ARG A 80 -9.02 10.50 -2.50
CA ARG A 80 -9.43 11.12 -1.24
C ARG A 80 -9.11 10.21 -0.05
N ASN A 81 -9.35 8.90 -0.19
CA ASN A 81 -9.06 7.91 0.85
C ASN A 81 -7.56 7.84 1.13
N HIS A 82 -6.73 7.78 0.10
CA HIS A 82 -5.27 7.82 0.25
C HIS A 82 -4.78 9.11 0.90
N LYS A 83 -5.33 10.27 0.50
CA LYS A 83 -5.00 11.56 1.16
C LYS A 83 -5.39 11.54 2.63
N ASN A 84 -6.59 11.05 2.98
CA ASN A 84 -7.04 11.00 4.37
C ASN A 84 -6.15 10.05 5.20
N MET A 85 -5.83 8.88 4.67
CA MET A 85 -4.92 7.92 5.29
C MET A 85 -3.53 8.54 5.52
N GLY A 86 -2.93 9.15 4.50
CA GLY A 86 -1.62 9.81 4.64
C GLY A 86 -1.64 10.97 5.65
N LEU A 87 -2.74 11.73 5.73
CA LEU A 87 -2.90 12.78 6.75
C LEU A 87 -2.98 12.20 8.16
N ARG A 88 -3.70 11.09 8.35
CA ARG A 88 -3.79 10.38 9.63
C ARG A 88 -2.42 9.84 10.07
N ASP A 89 -1.70 9.21 9.15
CA ASP A 89 -0.36 8.67 9.42
C ASP A 89 0.65 9.78 9.75
N ALA A 90 0.61 10.88 9.00
CA ALA A 90 1.45 12.05 9.27
C ALA A 90 1.13 12.66 10.64
N LEU A 91 -0.15 12.72 11.01
CA LEU A 91 -0.59 13.22 12.31
C LEU A 91 -0.15 12.29 13.44
N GLU A 92 -0.28 10.98 13.28
CA GLU A 92 0.20 10.00 14.25
C GLU A 92 1.72 10.08 14.42
N THR A 93 2.45 10.18 13.32
CA THR A 93 3.91 10.37 13.33
C THR A 93 4.30 11.66 14.05
N LYS A 94 3.61 12.77 13.80
CA LYS A 94 3.82 14.03 14.55
C LYS A 94 3.50 13.88 16.04
N LYS A 95 2.42 13.18 16.41
CA LYS A 95 2.10 12.89 17.82
C LYS A 95 3.19 12.04 18.48
N LYS A 96 3.69 11.01 17.80
CA LYS A 96 4.82 10.18 18.25
C LYS A 96 6.10 11.00 18.41
N HIS A 97 6.38 11.91 17.49
CA HIS A 97 7.53 12.81 17.58
C HIS A 97 7.41 13.82 18.74
N LYS A 98 6.19 14.29 19.05
CA LYS A 98 5.92 15.15 20.21
C LYS A 98 6.00 14.43 21.55
N LYS A 99 5.87 13.09 21.59
CA LYS A 99 6.22 12.32 22.78
C LYS A 99 7.72 12.49 22.99
N LYS A 100 8.10 13.29 23.98
CA LYS A 100 9.48 13.62 24.33
C LYS A 100 10.32 12.34 24.27
N LYS A 101 11.35 12.34 23.42
CA LYS A 101 12.56 11.58 23.74
C LYS A 101 13.06 12.24 25.02
N TYR A 102 12.86 11.61 26.17
CA TYR A 102 13.64 12.00 27.32
C TYR A 102 15.09 11.78 26.91
N THR A 103 15.83 12.86 26.74
CA THR A 103 17.29 12.75 26.66
C THR A 103 17.68 12.23 28.02
N LEU A 104 18.04 10.95 28.10
CA LEU A 104 18.63 10.42 29.31
C LEU A 104 19.81 11.34 29.65
N GLU A 105 19.70 12.03 30.77
CA GLU A 105 20.78 12.83 31.31
C GLU A 105 21.87 11.85 31.74
N LEU A 106 22.76 11.55 30.81
CA LEU A 106 23.88 10.64 31.01
C LEU A 106 25.02 11.30 31.82
N GLU A 107 24.91 12.60 32.09
CA GLU A 107 25.94 13.41 32.73
C GLU A 107 25.40 14.31 33.85
N GLY A 108 26.13 14.33 34.98
CA GLY A 108 26.20 15.48 35.88
C GLY A 108 27.30 16.44 35.42
N PRO A 109 27.36 17.69 35.93
CA PRO A 109 28.27 18.72 35.44
C PRO A 109 29.73 18.28 35.60
N ARG A 110 30.46 18.15 34.48
CA ARG A 110 31.92 17.96 34.48
C ARG A 110 32.57 18.80 33.39
N GLU A 111 33.84 19.12 33.64
CA GLU A 111 34.67 19.96 32.79
C GLU A 111 34.77 19.39 31.37
N ASN A 112 34.34 20.23 30.42
CA ASN A 112 34.41 20.00 28.97
C ASN A 112 35.85 19.75 28.52
N THR A 113 36.32 18.51 28.65
CA THR A 113 37.53 18.07 27.99
C THR A 113 37.08 17.50 26.66
N GLY A 114 37.32 18.22 25.55
CA GLY A 114 36.79 17.95 24.20
C GLY A 114 37.21 16.63 23.54
N SER A 115 37.45 15.58 24.33
CA SER A 115 37.69 14.22 23.89
C SER A 115 36.37 13.52 23.53
N ALA A 116 36.41 12.62 22.55
CA ALA A 116 35.26 11.79 22.19
C ALA A 116 34.77 10.98 23.40
N MET A 117 33.50 11.11 23.77
CA MET A 117 32.88 10.32 24.84
C MET A 117 32.49 8.92 24.33
N PHE A 118 32.98 7.89 25.02
CA PHE A 118 32.54 6.51 24.83
C PHE A 118 31.47 6.16 25.84
N PHE A 119 30.25 5.89 25.37
CA PHE A 119 29.15 5.41 26.21
C PHE A 119 29.21 3.89 26.36
N THR A 120 29.57 3.42 27.55
CA THR A 120 29.55 1.99 27.88
C THR A 120 28.15 1.55 28.33
N LEU A 121 27.83 0.26 28.17
CA LEU A 121 26.52 -0.30 28.59
C LEU A 121 26.19 -0.01 30.07
N SER A 122 27.19 0.02 30.95
CA SER A 122 26.98 0.33 32.37
C SER A 122 26.51 1.77 32.58
N LYS A 123 27.05 2.74 31.82
CA LYS A 123 26.63 4.15 31.90
C LYS A 123 25.20 4.36 31.41
N VAL A 124 24.80 3.61 30.39
CA VAL A 124 23.40 3.60 29.93
C VAL A 124 22.46 3.05 31.01
N LYS A 125 22.84 1.98 31.72
CA LYS A 125 22.05 1.42 32.83
C LYS A 125 21.93 2.39 34.02
N GLU A 126 23.01 3.07 34.38
CA GLU A 126 23.02 4.08 35.46
C GLU A 126 22.03 5.21 35.16
N ALA A 127 22.07 5.78 33.96
CA ALA A 127 21.15 6.85 33.58
C ALA A 127 19.68 6.39 33.57
N GLN A 128 19.40 5.16 33.11
CA GLN A 128 18.05 4.59 33.16
C GLN A 128 17.55 4.44 34.60
N LEU A 129 18.43 4.12 35.54
CA LEU A 129 18.08 4.00 36.96
C LEU A 129 17.75 5.38 37.54
N ILE A 130 18.56 6.39 37.24
CA ILE A 130 18.32 7.79 37.65
C ILE A 130 16.99 8.31 37.09
N GLU A 131 16.70 8.04 35.83
CA GLU A 131 15.44 8.43 35.20
C GLU A 131 14.22 7.79 35.89
N ARG A 132 14.29 6.51 36.22
CA ARG A 132 13.23 5.81 36.98
C ARG A 132 13.04 6.37 38.39
N MET A 133 14.09 6.88 39.01
CA MET A 133 14.02 7.52 40.34
C MET A 133 13.44 8.95 40.28
N LYS A 134 13.45 9.60 39.11
CA LYS A 134 12.88 10.95 38.91
C LYS A 134 11.37 10.93 38.60
N GLN A 135 10.82 9.77 38.22
CA GLN A 135 9.38 9.56 38.01
C GLN A 135 8.66 9.27 39.32
#